data_AF-A0A962QG46-F1
#
_entry.id   AF-A0A962QG46-F1
#
_cell.length_a   1.000
_cell.length_b   1.000
_cell.length_c   1.000
_cell.angle_alpha   90.00
_cell.angle_beta   90.00
_cell.angle_gamma   90.00
#
_symmetry.space_group_name_H-M   'P 1'
#
loop_
_entity.id
_entity.type
_entity.pdbx_description
1 polymer ?
#
loop_
_entity_poly.entity_id
_entity_poly.type
_entity_poly.pdbx_seq_one_letter_code
_entity_poly.pdbx_strand_id
1 'polypeptide(L)'
;MRKNIVQRKHTHEGGRAAHTNPLQALRRSVMACLLWEKEFYEDGETIAERIQCLAHQCAPEDVALMATEARLDFKLRHAPLMLVRELARHPKARGKMIGDAICNVVQRADELAEFLALYWAEGKQPLSKQVKAGLACAFRKFDAYQLAKYNRKGAVSLRDVLFMVHATPKDKQQGEIWRQLVDGTLPAPDTWEVALSGGSDKKEVFTRLMRQKKLGYMALLRNLRNMHEAGVDTDLVKGQLLEGAAKSKALPFRFIAAARACPAFEPTLDEAMQRALSRMDRLPGKTIVLVDVSASMVGTRVSQKSDIDRLDAAAALAALVRGISDDCEVFTFSHVIERKPAR
;
A
#
# COMPACT_ATOMS: atom_id res chain seq x y z
N MET A 1 -23.87 6.59 -16.47
CA MET A 1 -23.58 6.74 -15.03
C MET A 1 -24.85 6.50 -14.24
N ARG A 2 -24.91 5.40 -13.47
CA ARG A 2 -26.01 5.15 -12.52
C ARG A 2 -25.90 6.20 -11.40
N LYS A 3 -26.83 7.15 -11.37
CA LYS A 3 -26.83 8.31 -10.44
C LYS A 3 -27.13 7.97 -8.96
N ASN A 4 -27.31 6.69 -8.60
CA ASN A 4 -27.88 6.29 -7.31
C ASN A 4 -26.97 5.40 -6.44
N ILE A 5 -25.65 5.63 -6.43
CA ILE A 5 -24.78 5.10 -5.37
C ILE A 5 -24.59 6.20 -4.32
N VAL A 6 -25.71 6.65 -3.71
CA VAL A 6 -25.67 7.63 -2.62
C VAL A 6 -26.35 7.02 -1.41
N GLN A 7 -25.53 6.83 -0.36
CA GLN A 7 -25.84 6.49 1.03
C GLN A 7 -27.08 5.63 1.28
N ARG A 8 -26.85 4.33 1.47
CA ARG A 8 -27.87 3.47 2.02
C ARG A 8 -28.24 3.97 3.42
N LYS A 9 -29.53 4.26 3.66
CA LYS A 9 -30.07 4.59 4.99
C LYS A 9 -29.91 3.44 5.99
N HIS A 10 -29.68 2.23 5.47
CA HIS A 10 -29.50 1.02 6.25
C HIS A 10 -28.25 0.24 5.81
N THR A 11 -27.67 -0.53 6.73
CA THR A 11 -26.61 -1.52 6.43
C THR A 11 -27.20 -2.67 5.58
N HIS A 12 -26.34 -3.57 5.09
CA HIS A 12 -26.80 -4.73 4.31
C HIS A 12 -27.79 -5.62 5.09
N GLU A 13 -27.64 -5.68 6.42
CA GLU A 13 -28.52 -6.41 7.35
C GLU A 13 -29.66 -5.53 7.90
N GLY A 14 -29.95 -4.37 7.29
CA GLY A 14 -31.11 -3.54 7.65
C GLY A 14 -30.94 -2.63 8.88
N GLY A 15 -29.77 -2.59 9.52
CA GLY A 15 -29.50 -1.68 10.65
C GLY A 15 -29.37 -0.22 10.20
N ARG A 16 -29.69 0.77 11.05
CA ARG A 16 -29.57 2.20 10.67
C ARG A 16 -28.10 2.58 10.41
N ALA A 17 -27.80 3.10 9.23
CA ALA A 17 -26.47 3.61 8.91
C ALA A 17 -26.34 5.07 9.35
N ALA A 18 -25.17 5.48 9.85
CA ALA A 18 -24.92 6.86 10.21
C ALA A 18 -24.97 7.77 8.96
N HIS A 19 -25.64 8.93 9.08
CA HIS A 19 -25.56 9.97 8.05
C HIS A 19 -24.13 10.49 7.99
N THR A 20 -23.50 10.36 6.82
CA THR A 20 -22.20 10.94 6.53
C THR A 20 -22.38 12.02 5.48
N ASN A 21 -21.48 13.00 5.36
CA ASN A 21 -21.47 13.86 4.17
C ASN A 21 -20.66 13.18 3.04
N PRO A 22 -20.73 13.65 1.78
CA PRO A 22 -20.00 13.03 0.67
C PRO A 22 -18.48 12.92 0.93
N LEU A 23 -17.88 13.93 1.57
CA LEU A 23 -16.45 13.95 1.89
C LEU A 23 -16.06 12.87 2.91
N GLN A 24 -16.86 12.71 3.97
CA GLN A 24 -16.67 11.65 4.98
C GLN A 24 -16.87 10.27 4.37
N ALA A 25 -17.87 10.11 3.51
CA ALA A 25 -18.11 8.85 2.79
C ALA A 25 -16.95 8.51 1.84
N LEU A 26 -16.41 9.52 1.14
CA LEU A 26 -15.25 9.37 0.26
C LEU A 26 -14.03 8.95 1.07
N ARG A 27 -13.74 9.65 2.17
CA ARG A 27 -12.63 9.33 3.08
C ARG A 27 -12.72 7.91 3.59
N ARG A 28 -13.90 7.48 4.06
CA ARG A 28 -14.13 6.10 4.50
C ARG A 28 -13.86 5.10 3.38
N SER A 29 -14.38 5.37 2.17
CA SER A 29 -14.19 4.48 1.02
C SER A 29 -12.73 4.37 0.57
N VAL A 30 -11.96 5.45 0.71
CA VAL A 30 -10.56 5.49 0.28
C VAL A 30 -9.64 4.85 1.32
N MET A 31 -9.86 5.13 2.61
CA MET A 31 -8.95 4.72 3.69
C MET A 31 -9.23 3.33 4.25
N ALA A 32 -10.48 2.85 4.15
CA ALA A 32 -10.89 1.57 4.74
C ALA A 32 -10.99 0.43 3.72
N CYS A 33 -11.00 0.73 2.41
CA CYS A 33 -11.19 -0.28 1.37
C CYS A 33 -9.89 -0.50 0.57
N LEU A 34 -9.57 -1.76 0.28
CA LEU A 34 -8.58 -2.09 -0.75
C LEU A 34 -9.26 -2.04 -2.11
N LEU A 35 -8.81 -1.14 -2.98
CA LEU A 35 -9.40 -0.96 -4.30
C LEU A 35 -9.40 -2.27 -5.11
N TRP A 36 -10.55 -2.62 -5.70
CA TRP A 36 -10.81 -3.85 -6.46
C TRP A 36 -10.76 -5.17 -5.68
N GLU A 37 -10.60 -5.13 -4.36
CA GLU A 37 -10.81 -6.31 -3.54
C GLU A 37 -12.29 -6.44 -3.18
N LYS A 38 -12.76 -7.69 -3.07
CA LYS A 38 -14.12 -7.97 -2.60
C LYS A 38 -14.17 -7.75 -1.10
N GLU A 39 -15.13 -6.97 -0.65
CA GLU A 39 -15.55 -6.97 0.74
C GLU A 39 -16.66 -8.00 0.97
N PHE A 40 -16.84 -8.44 2.21
CA PHE A 40 -17.89 -9.42 2.57
C PHE A 40 -19.29 -9.03 2.05
N TYR A 41 -19.56 -7.72 1.92
CA TYR A 41 -20.84 -7.19 1.48
C TYR A 41 -20.81 -6.47 0.12
N GLU A 42 -19.64 -6.21 -0.46
CA GLU A 42 -19.50 -5.38 -1.67
C GLU A 42 -18.43 -5.91 -2.63
N ASP A 43 -18.71 -5.87 -3.93
CA ASP A 43 -17.73 -6.21 -4.97
C ASP A 43 -16.78 -5.03 -5.25
N GLY A 44 -15.55 -5.32 -5.64
CA GLY A 44 -14.48 -4.33 -5.85
C GLY A 44 -14.79 -3.31 -6.96
N GLU A 45 -15.60 -3.68 -7.95
CA GLU A 45 -16.12 -2.75 -8.97
C GLU A 45 -17.06 -1.70 -8.38
N THR A 46 -17.86 -2.07 -7.38
CA THR A 46 -18.78 -1.16 -6.69
C THR A 46 -18.02 -0.10 -5.86
N ILE A 47 -16.87 -0.48 -5.29
CA ILE A 47 -16.00 0.44 -4.52
C ILE A 47 -15.39 1.50 -5.44
N ALA A 48 -14.90 1.08 -6.61
CA ALA A 48 -14.33 1.97 -7.61
C ALA A 48 -15.38 2.97 -8.12
N GLU A 49 -16.57 2.50 -8.50
CA GLU A 49 -17.69 3.36 -8.91
C GLU A 49 -18.13 4.34 -7.82
N ARG A 50 -18.18 3.88 -6.55
CA ARG A 50 -18.50 4.73 -5.40
C ARG A 50 -17.47 5.83 -5.21
N ILE A 51 -16.18 5.51 -5.24
CA ILE A 51 -15.10 6.50 -5.10
C ILE A 51 -15.22 7.54 -6.23
N GLN A 52 -15.46 7.12 -7.47
CA GLN A 52 -15.68 8.03 -8.58
C GLN A 52 -16.88 8.96 -8.36
N CYS A 53 -18.02 8.39 -7.99
CA CYS A 53 -19.25 9.17 -7.77
C CYS A 53 -19.08 10.18 -6.63
N LEU A 54 -18.48 9.77 -5.51
CA LEU A 54 -18.25 10.62 -4.35
C LEU A 54 -17.20 11.70 -4.62
N ALA A 55 -16.13 11.40 -5.37
CA ALA A 55 -15.12 12.38 -5.75
C ALA A 55 -15.72 13.55 -6.54
N HIS A 56 -16.67 13.28 -7.44
CA HIS A 56 -17.38 14.32 -8.20
C HIS A 56 -18.41 15.13 -7.38
N GLN A 57 -18.73 14.69 -6.17
CA GLN A 57 -19.60 15.40 -5.23
C GLN A 57 -18.82 16.25 -4.22
N CYS A 58 -17.51 16.08 -4.13
CA CYS A 58 -16.65 16.83 -3.21
C CYS A 58 -16.03 18.05 -3.90
N ALA A 59 -15.48 18.99 -3.12
CA ALA A 59 -14.68 20.06 -3.70
C ALA A 59 -13.37 19.48 -4.29
N PRO A 60 -12.91 19.94 -5.46
CA PRO A 60 -11.64 19.50 -6.05
C PRO A 60 -10.45 19.56 -5.09
N GLU A 61 -10.41 20.58 -4.24
CA GLU A 61 -9.35 20.83 -3.27
C GLU A 61 -9.32 19.72 -2.21
N ASP A 62 -10.50 19.32 -1.72
CA ASP A 62 -10.63 18.23 -0.76
C ASP A 62 -10.20 16.88 -1.37
N VAL A 63 -10.55 16.63 -2.64
CA VAL A 63 -10.14 15.42 -3.36
C VAL A 63 -8.63 15.38 -3.53
N ALA A 64 -8.01 16.50 -3.89
CA ALA A 64 -6.55 16.62 -4.05
C ALA A 64 -5.80 16.40 -2.71
N LEU A 65 -6.31 17.02 -1.64
CA LEU A 65 -5.75 16.87 -0.30
C LEU A 65 -5.88 15.41 0.18
N MET A 66 -7.06 14.82 0.04
CA MET A 66 -7.31 13.43 0.43
C MET A 66 -6.44 12.45 -0.36
N ALA A 67 -6.22 12.67 -1.66
CA ALA A 67 -5.33 11.83 -2.44
C ALA A 67 -3.89 11.90 -1.95
N THR A 68 -3.42 13.10 -1.60
CA THR A 68 -2.09 13.34 -1.05
C THR A 68 -1.93 12.68 0.31
N GLU A 69 -2.89 12.86 1.22
CA GLU A 69 -2.92 12.23 2.54
C GLU A 69 -2.95 10.69 2.44
N ALA A 70 -3.85 10.15 1.61
CA ALA A 70 -3.97 8.72 1.37
C ALA A 70 -2.64 8.11 0.90
N ARG A 71 -1.88 8.87 0.11
CA ARG A 71 -0.56 8.43 -0.36
C ARG A 71 0.55 8.62 0.66
N LEU A 72 0.67 9.82 1.22
CA LEU A 72 1.83 10.22 2.01
C LEU A 72 1.72 9.77 3.46
N ASP A 73 0.52 9.69 4.00
CA ASP A 73 0.32 9.37 5.42
C ASP A 73 -0.10 7.90 5.55
N PHE A 74 -1.14 7.49 4.82
CA PHE A 74 -1.65 6.11 4.85
C PHE A 74 -0.89 5.13 3.96
N LYS A 75 0.02 5.62 3.10
CA LYS A 75 0.86 4.81 2.20
C LYS A 75 0.06 3.91 1.24
N LEU A 76 -1.15 4.31 0.89
CA LEU A 76 -1.98 3.61 -0.08
C LEU A 76 -1.39 3.75 -1.49
N ARG A 77 -1.68 2.76 -2.34
CA ARG A 77 -1.16 2.70 -3.71
C ARG A 77 -2.20 3.09 -4.76
N HIS A 78 -3.19 2.24 -4.99
CA HIS A 78 -4.12 2.43 -6.12
C HIS A 78 -5.23 3.45 -5.84
N ALA A 79 -5.76 3.51 -4.62
CA ALA A 79 -6.83 4.44 -4.27
C ALA A 79 -6.44 5.92 -4.48
N PRO A 80 -5.24 6.39 -4.07
CA PRO A 80 -4.76 7.72 -4.41
C PRO A 80 -4.70 7.99 -5.92
N LEU A 81 -4.23 7.03 -6.73
CA LEU A 81 -4.16 7.17 -8.18
C LEU A 81 -5.55 7.33 -8.80
N MET A 82 -6.53 6.59 -8.28
CA MET A 82 -7.92 6.74 -8.68
C MET A 82 -8.47 8.13 -8.32
N LEU A 83 -8.18 8.64 -7.12
CA LEU A 83 -8.62 9.99 -6.74
C LEU A 83 -8.03 11.06 -7.66
N VAL A 84 -6.74 11.01 -7.99
CA VAL A 84 -6.14 12.01 -8.91
C VAL A 84 -6.59 11.84 -10.36
N ARG A 85 -7.03 10.64 -10.77
CA ARG A 85 -7.69 10.40 -12.06
C ARG A 85 -9.05 11.10 -12.10
N GLU A 86 -9.88 10.92 -11.07
CA GLU A 86 -11.18 11.58 -10.99
C GLU A 86 -11.04 13.09 -10.80
N LEU A 87 -10.04 13.55 -10.03
CA LEU A 87 -9.71 14.97 -9.95
C LEU A 87 -9.40 15.57 -11.32
N ALA A 88 -8.63 14.86 -12.16
CA ALA A 88 -8.30 15.31 -13.51
C ALA A 88 -9.52 15.39 -14.44
N ARG A 89 -10.61 14.68 -14.12
CA ARG A 89 -11.89 14.67 -14.86
C ARG A 89 -12.98 15.48 -14.21
N HIS A 90 -12.71 15.99 -13.02
CA HIS A 90 -13.70 16.67 -12.22
C HIS A 90 -14.16 17.95 -12.95
N PRO A 91 -15.47 18.17 -13.13
CA PRO A 91 -15.99 19.25 -13.97
C PRO A 91 -15.58 20.64 -13.46
N LYS A 92 -15.34 20.77 -12.14
CA LYS A 92 -14.91 22.01 -11.49
C LYS A 92 -13.40 22.14 -11.25
N ALA A 93 -12.61 21.08 -11.42
CA ALA A 93 -11.17 21.14 -11.14
C ALA A 93 -10.43 21.87 -12.26
N ARG A 94 -9.56 22.83 -11.92
CA ARG A 94 -8.83 23.64 -12.90
C ARG A 94 -7.41 23.94 -12.42
N GLY A 95 -6.56 24.31 -13.37
CA GLY A 95 -5.24 24.83 -13.06
C GLY A 95 -4.25 23.80 -12.52
N LYS A 96 -3.24 24.31 -11.82
CA LYS A 96 -2.04 23.56 -11.44
C LYS A 96 -2.29 22.47 -10.40
N MET A 97 -3.36 22.59 -9.60
CA MET A 97 -3.68 21.63 -8.52
C MET A 97 -3.75 20.18 -9.00
N ILE A 98 -4.22 19.95 -10.23
CA ILE A 98 -4.33 18.60 -10.82
C ILE A 98 -2.93 18.03 -11.03
N GLY A 99 -2.04 18.80 -11.67
CA GLY A 99 -0.67 18.40 -11.93
C GLY A 99 0.14 18.22 -10.65
N ASP A 100 -0.02 19.13 -9.69
CA ASP A 100 0.65 19.07 -8.39
C ASP A 100 0.19 17.85 -7.58
N ALA A 101 -1.11 17.56 -7.54
CA ALA A 101 -1.65 16.38 -6.87
C ALA A 101 -1.14 15.07 -7.51
N ILE A 102 -1.15 14.97 -8.85
CA ILE A 102 -0.58 13.81 -9.55
C ILE A 102 0.89 13.66 -9.22
N CYS A 103 1.66 14.76 -9.28
CA CYS A 103 3.08 14.73 -8.95
C CYS A 103 3.26 14.25 -7.51
N ASN A 104 2.52 14.76 -6.54
CA ASN A 104 2.63 14.34 -5.14
C ASN A 104 2.20 12.90 -4.88
N VAL A 105 1.17 12.40 -5.56
CA VAL A 105 0.67 11.03 -5.36
C VAL A 105 1.61 9.98 -5.97
N VAL A 106 2.19 10.25 -7.13
CA VAL A 106 3.12 9.31 -7.77
C VAL A 106 4.45 9.33 -7.01
N GLN A 107 4.73 8.24 -6.30
CA GLN A 107 5.95 8.07 -5.48
C GLN A 107 6.74 6.81 -5.85
N ARG A 108 6.26 5.99 -6.78
CA ARG A 108 7.00 4.88 -7.39
C ARG A 108 6.93 4.95 -8.91
N ALA A 109 7.95 4.42 -9.58
CA ALA A 109 8.02 4.51 -11.03
C ALA A 109 6.88 3.73 -11.73
N ASP A 110 6.48 2.56 -11.22
CA ASP A 110 5.36 1.79 -11.79
C ASP A 110 4.02 2.57 -11.78
N GLU A 111 3.83 3.46 -10.80
CA GLU A 111 2.59 4.23 -10.66
C GLU A 111 2.35 5.23 -11.80
N LEU A 112 3.41 5.60 -12.55
CA LEU A 112 3.29 6.38 -13.78
C LEU A 112 2.48 5.64 -14.84
N ALA A 113 2.82 4.37 -15.07
CA ALA A 113 2.14 3.51 -16.04
C ALA A 113 0.77 3.08 -15.52
N GLU A 114 0.66 2.77 -14.22
CA GLU A 114 -0.62 2.41 -13.60
C GLU A 114 -1.63 3.56 -13.67
N PHE A 115 -1.22 4.80 -13.37
CA PHE A 115 -2.11 5.95 -13.52
C PHE A 115 -2.62 6.08 -14.96
N LEU A 116 -1.73 5.94 -15.94
CA LEU A 116 -2.11 6.10 -17.34
C LEU A 116 -3.02 4.94 -17.83
N ALA A 117 -2.75 3.72 -17.39
CA ALA A 117 -3.63 2.58 -17.61
C ALA A 117 -5.02 2.81 -16.99
N LEU A 118 -5.08 3.34 -15.77
CA LEU A 118 -6.34 3.73 -15.12
C LEU A 118 -7.07 4.82 -15.90
N TYR A 119 -6.34 5.86 -16.32
CA TYR A 119 -6.87 6.95 -17.12
C TYR A 119 -7.43 6.45 -18.46
N TRP A 120 -6.94 5.35 -19.03
CA TRP A 120 -7.48 4.79 -20.27
C TRP A 120 -8.39 3.57 -20.10
N ALA A 121 -8.73 3.19 -18.87
CA ALA A 121 -9.59 2.04 -18.61
C ALA A 121 -10.98 2.15 -19.26
N GLU A 122 -11.51 3.37 -19.41
CA GLU A 122 -12.81 3.66 -20.05
C GLU A 122 -12.66 4.10 -21.52
N GLY A 123 -11.50 3.87 -22.13
CA GLY A 123 -11.18 4.27 -23.49
C GLY A 123 -10.00 5.25 -23.57
N LYS A 124 -9.23 5.11 -24.65
CA LYS A 124 -8.09 5.99 -24.91
C LYS A 124 -8.58 7.39 -25.29
N GLN A 125 -7.99 8.39 -24.64
CA GLN A 125 -8.29 9.80 -24.88
C GLN A 125 -7.02 10.64 -24.71
N PRO A 126 -6.94 11.84 -25.33
CA PRO A 126 -5.82 12.74 -25.14
C PRO A 126 -5.59 13.08 -23.66
N LEU A 127 -4.32 13.19 -23.26
CA LEU A 127 -3.96 13.64 -21.91
C LEU A 127 -4.07 15.16 -21.83
N SER A 128 -4.76 15.63 -20.79
CA SER A 128 -4.82 17.07 -20.50
C SER A 128 -3.43 17.62 -20.19
N LYS A 129 -3.23 18.92 -20.43
CA LYS A 129 -1.96 19.61 -20.13
C LYS A 129 -1.50 19.39 -18.69
N GLN A 130 -2.43 19.39 -17.73
CA GLN A 130 -2.12 19.21 -16.31
C GLN A 130 -1.73 17.78 -15.96
N VAL A 131 -2.37 16.78 -16.58
CA VAL A 131 -1.98 15.37 -16.43
C VAL A 131 -0.56 15.15 -16.96
N LYS A 132 -0.25 15.67 -18.15
CA LYS A 132 1.11 15.61 -18.71
C LYS A 132 2.13 16.28 -17.78
N ALA A 133 1.82 17.49 -17.29
CA ALA A 133 2.70 18.22 -16.39
C ALA A 133 2.95 17.47 -15.06
N GLY A 134 1.90 16.89 -14.46
CA GLY A 134 2.02 16.15 -13.21
C GLY A 134 2.83 14.86 -13.34
N LEU A 135 2.58 14.09 -14.40
CA LEU A 135 3.35 12.88 -14.69
C LEU A 135 4.81 13.21 -15.06
N ALA A 136 5.05 14.26 -15.85
CA ALA A 136 6.41 14.71 -16.16
C ALA A 136 7.17 15.18 -14.91
N CYS A 137 6.49 15.89 -14.01
CA CYS A 137 7.04 16.25 -12.69
C CYS A 137 7.40 15.00 -11.88
N ALA A 138 6.50 14.02 -11.81
CA ALA A 138 6.74 12.77 -11.08
C ALA A 138 7.90 11.94 -11.67
N PHE A 139 8.01 11.88 -13.00
CA PHE A 139 9.06 11.11 -13.69
C PHE A 139 10.47 11.53 -13.25
N ARG A 140 10.67 12.83 -12.97
CA ARG A 140 11.96 13.40 -12.54
C ARG A 140 12.42 12.93 -11.15
N LYS A 141 11.55 12.29 -10.37
CA LYS A 141 11.85 11.76 -9.03
C LYS A 141 12.67 10.48 -9.05
N PHE A 142 12.61 9.72 -10.15
CA PHE A 142 13.10 8.34 -10.17
C PHE A 142 14.53 8.21 -10.70
N ASP A 143 15.33 7.40 -10.02
CA ASP A 143 16.67 7.00 -10.45
C ASP A 143 16.64 5.76 -11.37
N ALA A 144 17.82 5.40 -11.90
CA ALA A 144 17.98 4.25 -12.80
C ALA A 144 17.52 2.93 -12.16
N TYR A 145 17.79 2.71 -10.86
CA TYR A 145 17.40 1.50 -10.16
C TYR A 145 15.88 1.39 -10.04
N GLN A 146 15.21 2.47 -9.65
CA GLN A 146 13.76 2.52 -9.51
C GLN A 146 13.07 2.31 -10.86
N LEU A 147 13.57 2.96 -11.92
CA LEU A 147 13.06 2.76 -13.27
C LEU A 147 13.25 1.31 -13.71
N ALA A 148 14.45 0.73 -13.57
CA ALA A 148 14.72 -0.66 -13.96
C ALA A 148 13.86 -1.67 -13.17
N LYS A 149 13.76 -1.51 -11.85
CA LYS A 149 12.98 -2.38 -10.95
C LYS A 149 11.49 -2.42 -11.28
N TYR A 150 10.95 -1.29 -11.72
CA TYR A 150 9.52 -1.13 -11.96
C TYR A 150 9.16 -1.09 -13.45
N ASN A 151 10.14 -1.18 -14.34
CA ASN A 151 9.91 -1.32 -15.78
C ASN A 151 9.41 -2.72 -16.12
N ARG A 152 8.11 -2.95 -15.88
CA ARG A 152 7.43 -4.21 -16.16
C ARG A 152 6.70 -4.13 -17.48
N LYS A 153 6.61 -5.27 -18.18
CA LYS A 153 5.72 -5.41 -19.34
C LYS A 153 4.26 -5.32 -18.87
N GLY A 154 3.47 -4.48 -19.52
CA GLY A 154 2.07 -4.24 -19.20
C GLY A 154 1.38 -3.49 -20.35
N ALA A 155 0.10 -3.15 -20.18
CA ALA A 155 -0.68 -2.42 -21.19
C ALA A 155 -0.13 -1.03 -21.50
N VAL A 156 0.57 -0.43 -20.54
CA VAL A 156 1.32 0.83 -20.66
C VAL A 156 2.70 0.59 -20.06
N SER A 157 3.76 0.95 -20.78
CA SER A 157 5.14 0.90 -20.30
C SER A 157 5.62 2.27 -19.81
N LEU A 158 6.72 2.30 -19.05
CA LEU A 158 7.35 3.57 -18.64
C LEU A 158 7.84 4.38 -19.84
N ARG A 159 8.28 3.70 -20.90
CA ARG A 159 8.65 4.32 -22.18
C ARG A 159 7.46 5.02 -22.82
N ASP A 160 6.28 4.38 -22.84
CA ASP A 160 5.07 5.00 -23.37
C ASP A 160 4.70 6.26 -22.58
N VAL A 161 4.74 6.19 -21.24
CA VAL A 161 4.45 7.36 -20.41
C VAL A 161 5.42 8.50 -20.73
N LEU A 162 6.72 8.22 -20.82
CA LEU A 162 7.74 9.23 -21.09
C LEU A 162 7.47 9.98 -22.41
N PHE A 163 7.13 9.25 -23.47
CA PHE A 163 6.77 9.86 -24.76
C PHE A 163 5.46 10.64 -24.69
N MET A 164 4.45 10.13 -23.99
CA MET A 164 3.13 10.77 -23.92
C MET A 164 3.14 12.10 -23.17
N VAL A 165 4.02 12.25 -22.19
CA VAL A 165 4.07 13.44 -21.32
C VAL A 165 5.13 14.45 -21.76
N HIS A 166 6.02 14.08 -22.69
CA HIS A 166 7.13 14.90 -23.17
C HIS A 166 7.97 15.47 -22.01
N ALA A 167 8.32 14.64 -21.03
CA ALA A 167 9.08 15.11 -19.88
C ALA A 167 10.47 15.61 -20.32
N THR A 168 10.92 16.69 -19.68
CA THR A 168 12.30 17.18 -19.84
C THR A 168 13.13 16.73 -18.64
N PRO A 169 14.30 16.10 -18.87
CA PRO A 169 15.17 15.67 -17.78
C PRO A 169 15.68 16.88 -17.00
N LYS A 170 15.94 16.70 -15.70
CA LYS A 170 16.45 17.78 -14.85
C LYS A 170 17.92 18.13 -15.13
N ASP A 171 18.69 17.18 -15.65
CA ASP A 171 20.11 17.30 -15.94
C ASP A 171 20.52 16.30 -17.03
N LYS A 172 21.78 16.37 -17.48
CA LYS A 172 22.32 15.47 -18.51
C LYS A 172 22.33 14.00 -18.06
N GLN A 173 22.59 13.74 -16.78
CA GLN A 173 22.67 12.39 -16.24
C GLN A 173 21.31 11.69 -16.27
N GLN A 174 20.25 12.37 -15.86
CA GLN A 174 18.88 11.88 -15.97
C GLN A 174 18.46 11.71 -17.44
N GLY A 175 18.93 12.59 -18.33
CA GLY A 175 18.74 12.43 -19.77
C GLY A 175 19.34 11.12 -20.31
N GLU A 176 20.54 10.75 -19.86
CA GLU A 176 21.17 9.47 -20.21
C GLU A 176 20.36 8.27 -19.70
N ILE A 177 19.95 8.30 -18.43
CA ILE A 177 19.12 7.25 -17.81
C ILE A 177 17.81 7.07 -18.59
N TRP A 178 17.18 8.16 -18.99
CA TRP A 178 15.94 8.11 -19.76
C TRP A 178 16.16 7.58 -21.18
N ARG A 179 17.32 7.86 -21.80
CA ARG A 179 17.69 7.24 -23.07
C ARG A 179 17.84 5.73 -22.91
N GLN A 180 18.55 5.27 -21.88
CA GLN A 180 18.67 3.84 -21.56
C GLN A 180 17.31 3.18 -21.29
N LEU A 181 16.38 3.90 -20.65
CA LEU A 181 15.00 3.41 -20.47
C LEU A 181 14.28 3.21 -21.81
N VAL A 182 14.40 4.19 -22.72
CA VAL A 182 13.78 4.15 -24.05
C VAL A 182 14.37 3.02 -24.90
N ASP A 183 15.69 2.86 -24.83
CA ASP A 183 16.45 1.85 -25.59
C ASP A 183 16.35 0.45 -24.97
N GLY A 184 15.81 0.34 -23.75
CA GLY A 184 15.71 -0.93 -23.03
C GLY A 184 17.05 -1.46 -22.51
N THR A 185 18.03 -0.57 -22.34
CA THR A 185 19.41 -0.89 -21.94
C THR A 185 19.72 -0.52 -20.49
N LEU A 186 18.69 -0.21 -19.68
CA LEU A 186 18.87 0.02 -18.24
C LEU A 186 19.54 -1.19 -17.58
N PRO A 187 20.54 -0.98 -16.71
CA PRO A 187 21.16 -2.07 -15.95
C PRO A 187 20.13 -2.86 -15.16
N ALA A 188 20.28 -4.18 -15.15
CA ALA A 188 19.41 -5.05 -14.37
C ALA A 188 19.46 -4.66 -12.88
N PRO A 189 18.32 -4.52 -12.20
CA PRO A 189 18.31 -4.09 -10.82
C PRO A 189 18.88 -5.20 -9.92
N ASP A 190 19.86 -4.86 -9.08
CA ASP A 190 20.46 -5.78 -8.09
C ASP A 190 19.45 -6.08 -6.98
N THR A 191 18.60 -7.06 -7.25
CA THR A 191 17.51 -7.52 -6.39
C THR A 191 17.64 -9.02 -6.16
N TRP A 192 17.10 -9.52 -5.05
CA TRP A 192 17.14 -10.95 -4.77
C TRP A 192 16.37 -11.74 -5.84
N GLU A 193 15.25 -11.20 -6.36
CA GLU A 193 14.48 -11.83 -7.44
C GLU A 193 15.34 -12.06 -8.70
N VAL A 194 16.10 -11.04 -9.12
CA VAL A 194 16.99 -11.11 -10.30
C VAL A 194 18.19 -12.01 -10.04
N ALA A 195 18.82 -11.90 -8.87
CA ALA A 195 19.99 -12.72 -8.55
C ALA A 195 19.63 -14.22 -8.48
N LEU A 196 18.49 -14.58 -7.88
CA LEU A 196 18.06 -15.98 -7.79
C LEU A 196 17.58 -16.55 -9.13
N SER A 197 16.96 -15.74 -9.98
CA SER A 197 16.53 -16.20 -11.32
C SER A 197 17.72 -16.43 -12.25
N GLY A 198 18.88 -15.84 -11.98
CA GLY A 198 20.15 -16.14 -12.65
C GLY A 198 20.82 -17.45 -12.21
N GLY A 199 20.20 -18.25 -11.35
CA GLY A 199 20.76 -19.52 -10.87
C GLY A 199 21.85 -19.39 -9.81
N SER A 200 22.01 -18.21 -9.21
CA SER A 200 23.00 -17.99 -8.15
C SER A 200 22.64 -18.71 -6.85
N ASP A 201 23.65 -19.04 -6.05
CA ASP A 201 23.47 -19.67 -4.75
C ASP A 201 22.65 -18.77 -3.80
N LYS A 202 21.58 -19.33 -3.21
CA LYS A 202 20.65 -18.57 -2.36
C LYS A 202 21.34 -18.02 -1.13
N LYS A 203 22.24 -18.79 -0.51
CA LYS A 203 22.92 -18.40 0.73
C LYS A 203 23.82 -17.20 0.49
N GLU A 204 24.63 -17.26 -0.56
CA GLU A 204 25.54 -16.18 -0.93
C GLU A 204 24.78 -14.91 -1.31
N VAL A 205 23.70 -15.03 -2.09
CA VAL A 205 22.87 -13.89 -2.51
C VAL A 205 22.25 -13.19 -1.30
N PHE A 206 21.58 -13.91 -0.40
CA PHE A 206 20.96 -13.30 0.77
C PHE A 206 22.00 -12.72 1.72
N THR A 207 23.12 -13.42 1.94
CA THR A 207 24.23 -12.93 2.78
C THR A 207 24.80 -11.62 2.23
N ARG A 208 25.08 -11.56 0.93
CA ARG A 208 25.57 -10.35 0.25
C ARG A 208 24.59 -9.19 0.37
N LEU A 209 23.31 -9.43 0.07
CA LEU A 209 22.28 -8.39 0.10
C LEU A 209 22.04 -7.83 1.50
N MET A 210 22.11 -8.67 2.54
CA MET A 210 22.04 -8.20 3.94
C MET A 210 23.26 -7.37 4.32
N ARG A 211 24.48 -7.86 4.05
CA ARG A 211 25.73 -7.13 4.37
C ARG A 211 25.82 -5.79 3.64
N GLN A 212 25.37 -5.73 2.40
CA GLN A 212 25.33 -4.50 1.60
C GLN A 212 24.12 -3.60 1.89
N LYS A 213 23.25 -3.97 2.86
CA LYS A 213 22.01 -3.24 3.20
C LYS A 213 21.08 -3.02 2.00
N LYS A 214 21.06 -3.96 1.06
CA LYS A 214 20.21 -3.95 -0.15
C LYS A 214 18.94 -4.79 -0.01
N LEU A 215 18.85 -5.65 1.02
CA LEU A 215 17.64 -6.40 1.32
C LEU A 215 16.69 -5.56 2.20
N GLY A 216 15.58 -5.10 1.63
CA GLY A 216 14.58 -4.34 2.39
C GLY A 216 13.92 -5.20 3.48
N TYR A 217 13.50 -4.57 4.59
CA TYR A 217 12.98 -5.28 5.77
C TYR A 217 11.75 -6.17 5.47
N MET A 218 10.84 -5.73 4.60
CA MET A 218 9.70 -6.56 4.19
C MET A 218 10.10 -7.75 3.31
N ALA A 219 11.22 -7.64 2.58
CA ALA A 219 11.77 -8.76 1.84
C ALA A 219 12.45 -9.74 2.79
N LEU A 220 13.15 -9.24 3.82
CA LEU A 220 13.71 -10.04 4.90
C LEU A 220 12.63 -10.90 5.59
N LEU A 221 11.56 -10.29 6.11
CA LEU A 221 10.46 -11.00 6.78
C LEU A 221 9.82 -12.07 5.89
N ARG A 222 9.58 -11.75 4.60
CA ARG A 222 8.93 -12.68 3.65
C ARG A 222 9.84 -13.84 3.19
N ASN A 223 11.15 -13.71 3.35
CA ASN A 223 12.12 -14.71 2.89
C ASN A 223 12.84 -15.44 4.02
N LEU A 224 12.38 -15.35 5.28
CA LEU A 224 12.99 -16.05 6.42
C LEU A 224 13.11 -17.56 6.18
N ARG A 225 12.04 -18.21 5.70
CA ARG A 225 12.06 -19.63 5.34
C ARG A 225 13.14 -19.93 4.29
N ASN A 226 13.16 -19.16 3.20
CA ASN A 226 14.13 -19.33 2.12
C ASN A 226 15.58 -19.19 2.61
N MET A 227 15.85 -18.23 3.50
CA MET A 227 17.18 -18.03 4.08
C MET A 227 17.55 -19.16 5.05
N HIS A 228 16.59 -19.63 5.85
CA HIS A 228 16.79 -20.74 6.77
C HIS A 228 17.12 -22.04 6.04
N GLU A 229 16.32 -22.39 5.03
CA GLU A 229 16.52 -23.58 4.20
C GLU A 229 17.82 -23.52 3.39
N ALA A 230 18.23 -22.33 2.96
CA ALA A 230 19.51 -22.13 2.28
C ALA A 230 20.73 -22.18 3.23
N GLY A 231 20.52 -22.27 4.55
CA GLY A 231 21.62 -22.31 5.52
C GLY A 231 22.39 -20.98 5.62
N VAL A 232 21.70 -19.86 5.45
CA VAL A 232 22.23 -18.53 5.78
C VAL A 232 22.52 -18.47 7.28
N ASP A 233 23.60 -17.79 7.64
CA ASP A 233 24.00 -17.60 9.05
C ASP A 233 22.82 -17.04 9.88
N THR A 234 22.42 -17.81 10.88
CA THR A 234 21.26 -17.51 11.72
C THR A 234 21.48 -16.24 12.53
N ASP A 235 22.70 -15.98 13.01
CA ASP A 235 22.99 -14.79 13.81
C ASP A 235 22.98 -13.53 12.96
N LEU A 236 23.44 -13.63 11.71
CA LEU A 236 23.29 -12.54 10.74
C LEU A 236 21.82 -12.19 10.51
N VAL A 237 20.94 -13.19 10.30
CA VAL A 237 19.51 -12.97 10.09
C VAL A 237 18.86 -12.34 11.33
N LYS A 238 19.14 -12.86 12.53
CA LYS A 238 18.64 -12.31 13.79
C LYS A 238 19.09 -10.86 13.99
N GLY A 239 20.37 -10.57 13.74
CA GLY A 239 20.91 -9.21 13.80
C GLY A 239 20.16 -8.24 12.88
N GLN A 240 19.89 -8.64 11.63
CA GLN A 240 19.14 -7.82 10.68
C GLN A 240 17.68 -7.60 11.10
N LEU A 241 17.02 -8.61 11.67
CA LEU A 241 15.65 -8.50 12.19
C LEU A 241 15.57 -7.43 13.29
N LEU A 242 16.52 -7.46 14.23
CA LEU A 242 16.54 -6.55 15.39
C LEU A 242 17.01 -5.13 15.03
N GLU A 243 18.02 -4.98 14.15
CA GLU A 243 18.53 -3.67 13.71
C GLU A 243 17.49 -2.91 12.88
N GLY A 244 16.79 -3.60 11.99
CA GLY A 244 15.82 -3.00 11.07
C GLY A 244 14.45 -2.72 11.68
N ALA A 245 14.08 -3.43 12.75
CA ALA A 245 12.74 -3.43 13.34
C ALA A 245 12.17 -2.03 13.57
N ALA A 246 12.88 -1.21 14.33
CA ALA A 246 12.41 0.11 14.74
C ALA A 246 12.21 1.09 13.56
N LYS A 247 12.90 0.88 12.43
CA LYS A 247 12.78 1.74 11.23
C LYS A 247 11.87 1.13 10.15
N SER A 248 11.41 -0.10 10.35
CA SER A 248 10.74 -0.89 9.32
C SER A 248 9.33 -0.43 8.97
N LYS A 249 8.64 0.23 9.92
CA LYS A 249 7.19 0.48 9.86
C LYS A 249 6.37 -0.80 9.66
N ALA A 250 6.92 -1.95 10.05
CA ALA A 250 6.21 -3.22 10.00
C ALA A 250 5.13 -3.26 11.08
N LEU A 251 3.94 -3.68 10.67
CA LEU A 251 2.80 -3.90 11.57
C LEU A 251 2.85 -5.33 12.14
N PRO A 252 2.30 -5.57 13.34
CA PRO A 252 2.37 -6.86 14.04
C PRO A 252 2.02 -8.09 13.19
N PHE A 253 0.98 -8.01 12.35
CA PHE A 253 0.59 -9.13 11.50
C PHE A 253 1.70 -9.61 10.56
N ARG A 254 2.66 -8.74 10.19
CA ARG A 254 3.82 -9.12 9.36
C ARG A 254 4.80 -10.00 10.13
N PHE A 255 5.01 -9.74 11.41
CA PHE A 255 5.83 -10.57 12.29
C PHE A 255 5.15 -11.91 12.57
N ILE A 256 3.85 -11.89 12.85
CA ILE A 256 3.05 -13.11 13.07
C ILE A 256 3.09 -14.00 11.81
N ALA A 257 2.85 -13.43 10.62
CA ALA A 257 2.93 -14.17 9.36
C ALA A 257 4.34 -14.75 9.12
N ALA A 258 5.39 -13.99 9.45
CA ALA A 258 6.77 -14.45 9.33
C ALA A 258 7.09 -15.59 10.32
N ALA A 259 6.59 -15.53 11.55
CA ALA A 259 6.74 -16.57 12.57
C ALA A 259 5.99 -17.86 12.17
N ARG A 260 4.74 -17.74 11.68
CA ARG A 260 3.99 -18.86 11.10
C ARG A 260 4.75 -19.51 9.93
N ALA A 261 5.41 -18.70 9.09
CA ALA A 261 6.16 -19.19 7.95
C ALA A 261 7.51 -19.84 8.34
N CYS A 262 8.18 -19.35 9.39
CA CYS A 262 9.47 -19.85 9.85
C CYS A 262 9.57 -19.80 11.40
N PRO A 263 9.01 -20.80 12.11
CA PRO A 263 8.93 -20.80 13.58
C PRO A 263 10.28 -20.73 14.29
N ALA A 264 11.37 -21.16 13.62
CA ALA A 264 12.74 -21.09 14.16
C ALA A 264 13.18 -19.67 14.57
N PHE A 265 12.58 -18.62 14.02
CA PHE A 265 12.88 -17.23 14.36
C PHE A 265 11.84 -16.59 15.28
N GLU A 266 10.83 -17.33 15.77
CA GLU A 266 9.71 -16.80 16.56
C GLU A 266 10.16 -15.93 17.75
N PRO A 267 11.13 -16.35 18.60
CA PRO A 267 11.57 -15.50 19.72
C PRO A 267 12.18 -14.16 19.26
N THR A 268 12.99 -14.19 18.20
CA THR A 268 13.60 -12.97 17.66
C THR A 268 12.58 -12.09 16.96
N LEU A 269 11.57 -12.68 16.34
CA LEU A 269 10.47 -11.95 15.69
C LEU A 269 9.58 -11.25 16.72
N ASP A 270 9.32 -11.87 17.86
CA ASP A 270 8.59 -11.24 18.96
C ASP A 270 9.35 -10.01 19.49
N GLU A 271 10.65 -10.15 19.75
CA GLU A 271 11.49 -9.02 20.17
C GLU A 271 11.54 -7.91 19.09
N ALA A 272 11.72 -8.29 17.83
CA ALA A 272 11.70 -7.35 16.71
C ALA A 272 10.35 -6.63 16.59
N MET A 273 9.24 -7.32 16.83
CA MET A 273 7.91 -6.72 16.86
C MET A 273 7.83 -5.66 17.96
N GLN A 274 8.22 -5.98 19.20
CA GLN A 274 8.21 -5.03 20.31
C GLN A 274 9.05 -3.78 20.02
N ARG A 275 10.25 -3.95 19.43
CA ARG A 275 11.11 -2.82 18.98
C ARG A 275 10.48 -1.99 17.87
N ALA A 276 9.68 -2.60 16.98
CA ALA A 276 8.94 -1.88 15.96
C ALA A 276 7.80 -1.04 16.57
N LEU A 277 7.15 -1.54 17.63
CA LEU A 277 6.06 -0.85 18.32
C LEU A 277 6.54 0.29 19.23
N SER A 278 7.75 0.20 19.78
CA SER A 278 8.26 1.18 20.76
C SER A 278 8.40 2.61 20.24
N ARG A 279 8.35 2.82 18.92
CA ARG A 279 8.42 4.14 18.28
C ARG A 279 7.06 4.71 17.90
N MET A 280 5.99 3.97 18.12
CA MET A 280 4.65 4.47 17.86
C MET A 280 4.22 5.38 18.99
N ASP A 281 3.46 6.41 18.65
CA ASP A 281 2.87 7.29 19.65
C ASP A 281 1.96 6.48 20.58
N ARG A 282 2.12 6.72 21.89
CA ARG A 282 1.34 6.05 22.92
C ARG A 282 -0.09 6.57 22.91
N LEU A 283 -1.04 5.67 23.17
CA LEU A 283 -2.45 6.02 23.41
C LEU A 283 -2.65 6.21 24.93
N PRO A 284 -2.79 7.46 25.40
CA PRO A 284 -2.89 7.73 26.82
C PRO A 284 -4.25 7.30 27.38
N GLY A 285 -4.27 6.97 28.67
CA GLY A 285 -5.49 6.64 29.40
C GLY A 285 -6.00 5.22 29.14
N LYS A 286 -7.29 5.01 29.41
CA LYS A 286 -7.93 3.70 29.33
C LYS A 286 -8.53 3.47 27.95
N THR A 287 -7.99 2.49 27.24
CA THR A 287 -8.44 2.08 25.90
C THR A 287 -9.20 0.76 25.98
N ILE A 288 -10.40 0.71 25.40
CA ILE A 288 -11.17 -0.53 25.23
C ILE A 288 -11.20 -0.89 23.76
N VAL A 289 -10.71 -2.07 23.41
CA VAL A 289 -10.73 -2.60 22.04
C VAL A 289 -11.78 -3.70 21.96
N LEU A 290 -12.75 -3.53 21.05
CA LEU A 290 -13.76 -4.55 20.76
C LEU A 290 -13.49 -5.16 19.38
N VAL A 291 -13.19 -6.46 19.35
CA VAL A 291 -12.90 -7.22 18.13
C VAL A 291 -14.15 -7.98 17.70
N ASP A 292 -14.66 -7.69 16.51
CA ASP A 292 -15.77 -8.42 15.92
C ASP A 292 -15.32 -9.85 15.56
N VAL A 293 -16.02 -10.86 16.07
CA VAL A 293 -15.80 -12.28 15.81
C VAL A 293 -17.01 -12.94 15.14
N SER A 294 -17.88 -12.13 14.51
CA SER A 294 -19.02 -12.62 13.73
C SER A 294 -18.57 -13.49 12.54
N ALA A 295 -19.50 -14.27 11.99
CA ALA A 295 -19.24 -15.12 10.83
C ALA A 295 -18.66 -14.35 9.62
N SER A 296 -18.93 -13.05 9.51
CA SER A 296 -18.39 -12.20 8.44
C SER A 296 -16.87 -11.97 8.53
N MET A 297 -16.31 -12.11 9.74
CA MET A 297 -14.90 -11.88 10.04
C MET A 297 -14.04 -13.14 9.84
N VAL A 298 -14.63 -14.32 10.00
CA VAL A 298 -13.95 -15.62 9.93
C VAL A 298 -13.95 -16.14 8.48
N GLY A 299 -12.79 -16.57 7.98
CA GLY A 299 -12.68 -17.17 6.64
C GLY A 299 -12.77 -16.17 5.47
N THR A 300 -13.20 -14.94 5.73
CA THR A 300 -13.19 -13.85 4.75
C THR A 300 -11.80 -13.23 4.68
N ARG A 301 -11.10 -13.47 3.57
CA ARG A 301 -9.74 -12.96 3.35
C ARG A 301 -9.72 -11.43 3.25
N VAL A 302 -8.64 -10.81 3.74
CA VAL A 302 -8.43 -9.36 3.63
C VAL A 302 -8.25 -8.93 2.16
N SER A 303 -7.66 -9.80 1.36
CA SER A 303 -7.55 -9.65 -0.10
C SER A 303 -7.42 -11.03 -0.74
N GLN A 304 -7.63 -11.13 -2.05
CA GLN A 304 -7.50 -12.40 -2.79
C GLN A 304 -6.12 -13.07 -2.64
N LYS A 305 -5.08 -12.28 -2.37
CA LYS A 305 -3.69 -12.75 -2.20
C LYS A 305 -3.24 -12.81 -0.74
N SER A 306 -4.17 -12.65 0.20
CA SER A 306 -3.88 -12.63 1.63
C SER A 306 -4.02 -14.01 2.24
N ASP A 307 -2.97 -14.43 2.95
CA ASP A 307 -2.99 -15.65 3.76
C ASP A 307 -3.64 -15.43 5.14
N ILE A 308 -4.06 -14.20 5.45
CA ILE A 308 -4.81 -13.85 6.67
C ILE A 308 -6.25 -13.46 6.34
N ASP A 309 -7.16 -13.78 7.25
CA ASP A 309 -8.56 -13.34 7.22
C ASP A 309 -8.77 -12.03 8.00
N ARG A 310 -10.00 -11.51 7.98
CA ARG A 310 -10.37 -10.27 8.67
C ARG A 310 -10.23 -10.39 10.18
N LEU A 311 -10.51 -11.56 10.75
CA LEU A 311 -10.33 -11.81 12.16
C LEU A 311 -8.85 -11.76 12.57
N ASP A 312 -7.96 -12.43 11.82
CA ASP A 312 -6.51 -12.36 12.01
C ASP A 312 -6.03 -10.90 11.97
N ALA A 313 -6.51 -10.11 11.01
CA ALA A 313 -6.15 -8.69 10.90
C ALA A 313 -6.66 -7.86 12.09
N ALA A 314 -7.91 -8.08 12.52
CA ALA A 314 -8.50 -7.38 13.67
C ALA A 314 -7.81 -7.76 14.99
N ALA A 315 -7.46 -9.04 15.18
CA ALA A 315 -6.71 -9.51 16.32
C ALA A 315 -5.28 -8.92 16.35
N ALA A 316 -4.59 -8.86 15.21
CA ALA A 316 -3.28 -8.24 15.12
C ALA A 316 -3.33 -6.72 15.42
N LEU A 317 -4.40 -6.03 15.00
CA LEU A 317 -4.63 -4.63 15.37
C LEU A 317 -4.93 -4.48 16.87
N ALA A 318 -5.68 -5.40 17.47
CA ALA A 318 -5.92 -5.37 18.91
C ALA A 318 -4.63 -5.58 19.71
N ALA A 319 -3.76 -6.49 19.27
CA ALA A 319 -2.43 -6.67 19.85
C ALA A 319 -1.56 -5.41 19.70
N LEU A 320 -1.62 -4.75 18.53
CA LEU A 320 -0.95 -3.46 18.30
C LEU A 320 -1.42 -2.41 19.30
N VAL A 321 -2.74 -2.18 19.37
CA VAL A 321 -3.35 -1.15 20.22
C VAL A 321 -3.00 -1.41 21.69
N ARG A 322 -3.04 -2.68 22.14
CA ARG A 322 -2.60 -3.05 23.48
C ARG A 322 -1.13 -2.69 23.73
N GLY A 323 -0.23 -2.95 22.77
CA GLY A 323 1.20 -2.65 22.93
C GLY A 323 1.54 -1.16 22.99
N ILE A 324 0.68 -0.28 22.46
CA ILE A 324 0.88 1.18 22.45
C ILE A 324 0.01 1.93 23.46
N SER A 325 -0.90 1.27 24.17
CA SER A 325 -1.78 1.90 25.16
C SER A 325 -1.20 1.80 26.57
N ASP A 326 -1.52 2.76 27.44
CA ASP A 326 -1.12 2.72 28.85
C ASP A 326 -1.95 1.69 29.66
N ASP A 327 -3.27 1.69 29.46
CA ASP A 327 -4.20 0.70 29.99
C ASP A 327 -5.11 0.22 28.85
N CYS A 328 -5.08 -1.09 28.56
CA CYS A 328 -5.85 -1.66 27.47
C CYS A 328 -6.57 -2.95 27.85
N GLU A 329 -7.89 -2.93 27.64
CA GLU A 329 -8.74 -4.11 27.73
C GLU A 329 -9.24 -4.50 26.34
N VAL A 330 -9.00 -5.77 25.99
CA VAL A 330 -9.46 -6.34 24.71
C VAL A 330 -10.65 -7.24 24.97
N PHE A 331 -11.72 -7.02 24.23
CA PHE A 331 -12.94 -7.82 24.21
C PHE A 331 -13.17 -8.35 22.80
N THR A 332 -13.82 -9.50 22.70
CA THR A 332 -14.42 -9.97 21.44
C THR A 332 -15.93 -9.85 21.54
N PHE A 333 -16.59 -9.58 20.42
CA PHE A 333 -18.05 -9.57 20.38
C PHE A 333 -18.61 -10.25 19.11
N SER A 334 -19.73 -10.92 19.30
CA SER A 334 -20.66 -11.31 18.23
C SER A 334 -22.08 -11.16 18.77
N HIS A 335 -22.71 -12.25 19.22
CA HIS A 335 -23.96 -12.21 20.00
C HIS A 335 -23.70 -12.06 21.51
N VAL A 336 -22.47 -12.29 21.95
CA VAL A 336 -22.04 -12.19 23.36
C VAL A 336 -20.72 -11.41 23.40
N ILE A 337 -20.49 -10.66 24.48
CA ILE A 337 -19.23 -9.94 24.73
C ILE A 337 -18.37 -10.77 25.68
N GLU A 338 -17.14 -11.05 25.27
CA GLU A 338 -16.17 -11.80 26.08
C GLU A 338 -14.88 -11.00 26.26
N ARG A 339 -14.41 -10.88 27.50
CA ARG A 339 -13.10 -10.28 27.79
C ARG A 339 -12.00 -11.29 27.43
N LYS A 340 -10.98 -10.85 26.69
CA LYS A 340 -9.81 -11.68 26.40
C LYS A 340 -8.67 -11.36 27.38
N PRO A 341 -8.07 -12.39 28.00
CA PRO A 341 -6.98 -12.20 28.94
C PRO A 341 -5.75 -11.61 28.23
N ALA A 342 -4.91 -10.92 29.00
CA ALA A 342 -3.59 -10.52 28.53
C ALA A 342 -2.71 -11.78 28.51
N ARG A 343 -2.59 -12.43 27.35
CA ARG A 343 -1.55 -13.40 27.07
C ARG A 343 -0.91 -13.05 25.74
#